data_AF-A0A3D2CSJ8-F1
#
_entry.id   AF-A0A3D2CSJ8-F1
#
_cell.length_a   1.000
_cell.length_b   1.000
_cell.length_c   1.000
_cell.angle_alpha   90.00
_cell.angle_beta   90.00
_cell.angle_gamma   90.00
#
_symmetry.space_group_name_H-M   'P 1'
#
loop_
_entity.id
_entity.type
_entity.pdbx_description
1 polymer ?
#
loop_
_entity_poly.entity_id
_entity_poly.type
_entity_poly.pdbx_seq_one_letter_code
_entity_poly.pdbx_strand_id
1 'polypeptide(L)'
;MISKKVRELFVSLMEASEDSPVSYYVETEQYNGCFNSAVVDKYIDLGMLELVEGGEGSITIILNNRSDFLSSFAAGAREAKNGSDQSYADYNANPFAFSVGYEHFHQITKKKRQISGYICHGFENSDTGVIHQQ
;
A
#
# COMPACT_ATOMS: atom_id res chain seq x y z
N MET A 1 9.81 12.92 2.44
CA MET A 1 8.39 12.97 2.00
C MET A 1 8.27 12.15 0.75
N ILE A 2 7.42 11.13 0.76
CA ILE A 2 7.21 10.23 -0.37
C ILE A 2 6.42 10.99 -1.44
N SER A 3 6.86 10.87 -2.70
CA SER A 3 6.15 11.56 -3.79
C SER A 3 4.74 10.98 -3.94
N LYS A 4 3.79 11.83 -4.39
CA LYS A 4 2.38 11.42 -4.55
C LYS A 4 2.25 10.17 -5.42
N LYS A 5 2.91 10.13 -6.58
CA LYS A 5 2.84 8.99 -7.52
C LYS A 5 3.36 7.69 -6.93
N VAL A 6 4.41 7.78 -6.10
CA VAL A 6 4.98 6.62 -5.40
C VAL A 6 4.00 6.10 -4.36
N ARG A 7 3.47 6.99 -3.51
CA ARG A 7 2.48 6.60 -2.50
C ARG A 7 1.26 5.98 -3.16
N GLU A 8 0.73 6.57 -4.23
CA GLU A 8 -0.43 6.05 -4.97
C GLU A 8 -0.19 4.63 -5.50
N LEU A 9 1.01 4.33 -6.02
CA LEU A 9 1.35 2.98 -6.46
C LEU A 9 1.27 1.97 -5.31
N PHE A 10 1.93 2.25 -4.18
CA PHE A 10 1.96 1.28 -3.08
C PHE A 10 0.63 1.19 -2.33
N VAL A 11 -0.09 2.31 -2.20
CA VAL A 11 -1.43 2.33 -1.62
C VAL A 11 -2.40 1.52 -2.46
N SER A 12 -2.34 1.58 -3.80
CA SER A 12 -3.25 0.77 -4.63
C SER A 12 -3.03 -0.73 -4.44
N LEU A 13 -1.81 -1.18 -4.13
CA LEU A 13 -1.56 -2.57 -3.73
C LEU A 13 -2.24 -2.90 -2.38
N MET A 14 -2.21 -1.97 -1.42
CA MET A 14 -2.82 -2.14 -0.09
C MET A 14 -4.36 -1.99 -0.11
N GLU A 15 -4.91 -1.41 -1.17
CA GLU A 15 -6.36 -1.30 -1.42
C GLU A 15 -6.90 -2.47 -2.27
N ALA A 16 -6.01 -3.37 -2.73
CA ALA A 16 -6.38 -4.48 -3.59
C ALA A 16 -7.48 -5.36 -2.96
N SER A 17 -8.58 -5.46 -3.68
CA SER A 17 -9.82 -6.16 -3.34
C SER A 17 -10.65 -6.38 -4.62
N GLU A 18 -11.71 -7.20 -4.55
CA GLU A 18 -12.52 -7.60 -5.72
C GLU A 18 -13.09 -6.42 -6.51
N ASP A 19 -13.44 -5.32 -5.84
CA ASP A 19 -14.06 -4.13 -6.45
C ASP A 19 -13.07 -2.97 -6.70
N SER A 20 -11.77 -3.22 -6.57
CA SER A 20 -10.74 -2.17 -6.69
C SER A 20 -10.03 -2.21 -8.04
N PRO A 21 -9.37 -1.11 -8.47
CA PRO A 21 -8.59 -1.07 -9.72
C PRO A 21 -7.38 -2.02 -9.76
N VAL A 22 -7.01 -2.61 -8.63
CA VAL A 22 -5.89 -3.54 -8.50
C VAL A 22 -6.39 -4.83 -7.85
N SER A 23 -6.25 -5.95 -8.53
CA SER A 23 -6.58 -7.27 -7.97
C SER A 23 -5.32 -7.94 -7.40
N TYR A 24 -5.48 -8.67 -6.30
CA TYR A 24 -4.42 -9.51 -5.73
C TYR A 24 -4.80 -10.99 -5.86
N TYR A 25 -3.94 -11.78 -6.51
CA TYR A 25 -4.11 -13.22 -6.70
C TYR A 25 -3.26 -13.98 -5.69
N VAL A 26 -3.91 -14.56 -4.67
CA VAL A 26 -3.24 -15.23 -3.55
C VAL A 26 -2.42 -16.45 -4.01
N GLU A 27 -2.90 -17.19 -5.01
CA GLU A 27 -2.23 -18.41 -5.49
C GLU A 27 -0.88 -18.14 -6.15
N THR A 28 -0.73 -16.98 -6.79
CA THR A 28 0.48 -16.59 -7.52
C THR A 28 1.23 -15.42 -6.86
N GLU A 29 0.69 -14.89 -5.76
CA GLU A 29 1.17 -13.70 -5.05
C GLU A 29 1.32 -12.45 -5.95
N GLN A 30 0.46 -12.35 -6.97
CA GLN A 30 0.54 -11.31 -8.00
C GLN A 30 -0.48 -10.21 -7.78
N TYR A 31 -0.05 -8.98 -8.02
CA TYR A 31 -0.93 -7.82 -8.19
C TYR A 31 -1.10 -7.53 -9.68
N ASN A 32 -2.35 -7.39 -10.13
CA ASN A 32 -2.68 -6.98 -11.49
C ASN A 32 -3.50 -5.70 -11.49
N GLY A 33 -3.13 -4.72 -12.33
CA GLY A 33 -3.90 -3.49 -12.48
C GLY A 33 -3.23 -2.47 -13.38
N CYS A 34 -3.77 -1.26 -13.41
CA CYS A 34 -3.21 -0.15 -14.18
C CYS A 34 -2.28 0.69 -13.29
N PHE A 35 -0.97 0.60 -13.53
CA PHE A 35 0.04 1.31 -12.77
C PHE A 35 0.75 2.39 -13.61
N ASN A 36 1.42 3.33 -12.93
CA ASN A 36 2.34 4.24 -13.60
C ASN A 36 3.64 3.49 -13.92
N SER A 37 3.85 3.13 -15.19
CA SER A 37 5.01 2.34 -15.64
C SER A 37 6.35 2.91 -15.17
N ALA A 38 6.55 4.23 -15.30
CA ALA A 38 7.80 4.86 -14.86
C ALA A 38 8.07 4.73 -13.35
N VAL A 39 7.02 4.61 -12.51
CA VAL A 39 7.19 4.33 -11.09
C VAL A 39 7.43 2.84 -10.86
N VAL A 40 6.73 1.97 -11.58
CA VAL A 40 6.95 0.52 -11.53
C VAL A 40 8.39 0.17 -11.90
N ASP A 41 8.88 0.64 -13.05
CA ASP A 41 10.25 0.42 -13.54
C ASP A 41 11.28 0.85 -12.50
N LYS A 42 11.11 2.03 -11.91
CA LYS A 42 11.99 2.53 -10.85
C LYS A 42 12.03 1.58 -9.65
N TYR A 43 10.89 1.04 -9.22
CA TYR A 43 10.83 0.18 -8.04
C TYR A 43 11.18 -1.29 -8.34
N ILE A 44 11.19 -1.68 -9.62
CA ILE A 44 11.86 -2.90 -10.09
C ILE A 44 13.37 -2.72 -9.96
N ASP A 45 13.94 -1.61 -10.44
CA ASP A 45 15.38 -1.34 -10.34
C ASP A 45 15.88 -1.29 -8.87
N LEU A 46 15.00 -0.88 -7.95
CA LEU A 46 15.28 -0.87 -6.50
C LEU A 46 15.05 -2.24 -5.83
N GLY A 47 14.63 -3.26 -6.58
CA GLY A 47 14.38 -4.62 -6.09
C GLY A 47 13.14 -4.77 -5.21
N MET A 48 12.26 -3.77 -5.17
CA MET A 48 11.01 -3.85 -4.39
C MET A 48 9.88 -4.54 -5.15
N LEU A 49 9.90 -4.44 -6.48
CA LEU A 49 8.89 -5.05 -7.35
C LEU A 49 9.58 -6.01 -8.33
N GLU A 50 8.85 -7.03 -8.74
CA GLU A 50 9.22 -7.90 -9.85
C GLU A 50 8.13 -7.81 -10.93
N LEU A 51 8.52 -7.65 -12.19
CA LEU A 51 7.60 -7.65 -13.32
C LEU A 51 7.33 -9.09 -13.77
N VAL A 52 6.07 -9.48 -13.77
CA VAL A 52 5.63 -10.77 -14.32
C VAL A 52 5.17 -10.61 -15.76
N GLU A 53 4.31 -9.61 -16.01
CA GLU A 53 3.76 -9.32 -17.33
C GLU A 53 3.54 -7.81 -17.47
N GLY A 54 3.90 -7.27 -18.63
CA GLY A 54 3.69 -5.85 -18.96
C GLY A 54 3.39 -5.66 -20.45
N GLY A 55 2.59 -4.66 -20.78
CA GLY A 55 2.17 -4.36 -22.15
C GLY A 55 1.12 -3.26 -22.25
N GLU A 56 0.40 -3.19 -23.37
CA GLU A 56 -0.77 -2.31 -23.50
C GLU A 56 -1.93 -2.85 -22.66
N GLY A 57 -2.15 -2.29 -21.47
CA GLY A 57 -3.26 -2.66 -20.59
C GLY A 57 -2.86 -2.71 -19.12
N SER A 58 -3.17 -3.82 -18.46
CA SER A 58 -2.76 -4.07 -17.09
C SER A 58 -1.30 -4.53 -17.02
N ILE A 59 -0.69 -4.24 -15.88
CA ILE A 59 0.65 -4.68 -15.52
C ILE A 59 0.49 -5.66 -14.36
N THR A 60 1.20 -6.79 -14.43
CA THR A 60 1.25 -7.80 -13.38
C THR A 60 2.61 -7.75 -12.69
N ILE A 61 2.60 -7.52 -11.38
CA ILE A 61 3.80 -7.38 -10.55
C ILE A 61 3.71 -8.22 -9.28
N ILE A 62 4.87 -8.58 -8.74
CA ILE A 62 5.03 -9.16 -7.41
C ILE A 62 5.68 -8.12 -6.50
N LEU A 63 5.23 -8.05 -5.25
CA LEU A 63 5.83 -7.21 -4.21
C LEU A 63 6.83 -8.02 -3.40
N ASN A 64 8.12 -7.72 -3.55
CA ASN A 64 9.18 -8.44 -2.83
C ASN A 64 9.09 -8.16 -1.33
N ASN A 65 9.33 -9.19 -0.52
CA ASN A 65 9.18 -9.16 0.94
C ASN A 65 7.81 -8.62 1.38
N ARG A 66 6.73 -9.07 0.70
CA ARG A 66 5.35 -8.62 0.94
C ARG A 66 4.97 -8.63 2.42
N SER A 67 5.31 -9.68 3.16
CA SER A 67 4.97 -9.79 4.59
C SER A 67 5.57 -8.65 5.43
N ASP A 68 6.86 -8.33 5.23
CA ASP A 68 7.53 -7.21 5.91
C ASP A 68 6.94 -5.86 5.49
N PHE A 69 6.57 -5.73 4.22
CA PHE A 69 5.90 -4.56 3.69
C PHE A 69 4.54 -4.34 4.37
N LEU A 70 3.67 -5.35 4.37
CA LEU A 70 2.35 -5.31 4.98
C LEU A 70 2.43 -4.96 6.46
N SER A 71 3.27 -5.69 7.20
CA SER A 71 3.49 -5.47 8.63
C SER A 71 3.93 -4.03 8.93
N SER A 72 4.93 -3.55 8.20
CA SER A 72 5.47 -2.19 8.40
C SER A 72 4.48 -1.12 7.97
N PHE A 73 3.73 -1.31 6.88
CA PHE A 73 2.68 -0.39 6.42
C PHE A 73 1.58 -0.24 7.48
N ALA A 74 1.06 -1.36 7.99
CA ALA A 74 0.05 -1.36 9.04
C ALA A 74 0.56 -0.70 10.33
N ALA A 75 1.83 -0.93 10.70
CA ALA A 75 2.46 -0.25 11.83
C ALA A 75 2.50 1.27 11.60
N GLY A 76 2.89 1.74 10.41
CA GLY A 76 2.90 3.16 10.06
C GLY A 76 1.54 3.82 10.16
N ALA A 77 0.50 3.18 9.63
CA ALA A 77 -0.88 3.67 9.73
C ALA A 77 -1.37 3.72 11.20
N ARG A 78 -1.02 2.72 12.01
CA ARG A 78 -1.37 2.66 13.44
C ARG A 78 -0.67 3.75 14.24
N GLU A 79 0.62 3.96 14.03
CA GLU A 79 1.38 5.01 14.73
C GLU A 79 0.85 6.40 14.39
N ALA A 80 0.50 6.63 13.11
CA ALA A 80 -0.17 7.87 12.71
C ALA A 80 -1.53 8.06 13.40
N LYS A 81 -2.32 6.98 13.55
CA LYS A 81 -3.60 7.00 14.29
C LYS A 81 -3.42 7.34 15.76
N ASN A 82 -2.36 6.84 16.39
CA ASN A 82 -2.04 7.08 17.79
C ASN A 82 -1.48 8.49 18.06
N GLY A 83 -1.16 9.26 17.00
CA GLY A 83 -0.51 10.57 17.13
C GLY A 83 0.99 10.50 17.41
N SER A 84 1.60 9.33 17.24
CA SER A 84 3.06 9.13 17.25
C SER A 84 3.71 9.84 16.06
N ASP A 85 5.01 10.07 16.15
CA ASP A 85 5.78 10.66 15.05
C ASP A 85 6.27 9.61 14.03
N GLN A 86 6.82 10.09 12.91
CA GLN A 86 7.33 9.24 11.84
C GLN A 86 8.70 8.61 12.16
N SER A 87 9.40 9.04 13.22
CA SER A 87 10.73 8.51 13.56
C SER A 87 10.72 7.04 13.97
N TYR A 88 9.54 6.51 14.34
CA TYR A 88 9.34 5.08 14.56
C TYR A 88 9.59 4.20 13.31
N ALA A 89 9.69 4.80 12.12
CA ALA A 89 10.08 4.09 10.91
C ALA A 89 11.43 3.37 11.05
N ASP A 90 12.38 3.94 11.82
CA ASP A 90 13.74 3.41 11.98
C ASP A 90 13.78 2.06 12.72
N TYR A 91 12.70 1.69 13.42
CA TYR A 91 12.57 0.42 14.14
C TYR A 91 11.81 -0.66 13.36
N ASN A 92 11.39 -0.38 12.13
CA ASN A 92 10.61 -1.32 11.32
C ASN A 92 11.48 -2.09 10.33
N ALA A 93 11.05 -3.31 10.01
CA ALA A 93 11.70 -4.15 8.99
C ALA A 93 11.71 -3.45 7.61
N ASN A 94 10.71 -2.64 7.33
CA ASN A 94 10.63 -1.83 6.12
C ASN A 94 10.24 -0.37 6.44
N PRO A 95 11.24 0.52 6.69
CA PRO A 95 10.99 1.94 7.00
C PRO A 95 10.27 2.69 5.88
N PHE A 96 10.46 2.27 4.63
CA PHE A 96 9.74 2.82 3.48
C PHE A 96 8.25 2.51 3.57
N ALA A 97 7.87 1.24 3.74
CA ALA A 97 6.48 0.83 3.86
C ALA A 97 5.79 1.48 5.07
N PHE A 98 6.48 1.59 6.21
CA PHE A 98 6.01 2.35 7.37
C PHE A 98 5.67 3.79 6.99
N SER A 99 6.59 4.47 6.30
CA SER A 99 6.39 5.86 5.87
C SER A 99 5.22 6.00 4.89
N VAL A 100 4.99 5.03 3.99
CA VAL A 100 3.83 5.02 3.10
C VAL A 100 2.54 4.94 3.91
N GLY A 101 2.42 3.98 4.83
CA GLY A 101 1.23 3.81 5.68
C GLY A 101 0.96 5.02 6.56
N TYR A 102 2.00 5.57 7.17
CA TYR A 102 1.92 6.78 8.00
C TYR A 102 1.41 7.99 7.21
N GLU A 103 2.01 8.29 6.06
CA GLU A 103 1.58 9.40 5.21
C GLU A 103 0.15 9.19 4.68
N HIS A 104 -0.19 7.96 4.30
CA HIS A 104 -1.50 7.62 3.77
C HIS A 104 -2.62 7.84 4.80
N PHE A 105 -2.40 7.43 6.05
CA PHE A 105 -3.35 7.68 7.13
C PHE A 105 -3.67 9.17 7.29
N HIS A 106 -2.65 10.02 7.31
CA HIS A 106 -2.82 11.48 7.37
C HIS A 106 -3.55 12.05 6.14
N GLN A 107 -3.39 11.43 4.96
CA GLN A 107 -4.12 11.86 3.76
C GLN A 107 -5.61 11.53 3.86
N ILE A 108 -5.94 10.31 4.28
CA ILE A 108 -7.32 9.84 4.39
C ILE A 108 -8.07 10.62 5.48
N THR A 109 -7.46 10.81 6.64
CA THR A 109 -8.08 11.53 7.77
C THR A 109 -8.31 13.02 7.48
N LYS A 110 -7.50 13.65 6.63
CA LYS A 110 -7.71 15.05 6.21
C LYS A 110 -8.85 15.23 5.20
N LYS A 111 -9.39 14.16 4.60
CA LYS A 111 -10.50 14.27 3.66
C LYS A 111 -11.78 14.66 4.41
N LYS A 112 -12.40 15.78 4.00
CA LYS A 112 -13.66 16.31 4.59
C LYS A 112 -14.83 15.31 4.55
N ARG A 113 -14.84 14.43 3.55
CA ARG A 113 -15.80 13.32 3.43
C ARG A 113 -15.01 12.03 3.51
N GLN A 114 -15.22 11.28 4.58
CA GLN A 114 -14.71 9.91 4.64
C GLN A 114 -15.48 9.05 3.65
N ILE A 115 -14.75 8.21 2.93
CA ILE A 115 -15.33 7.27 1.98
C ILE A 115 -15.90 6.13 2.83
N SER A 116 -17.22 5.99 2.85
CA SER A 116 -17.89 4.87 3.53
C SER A 116 -17.46 3.56 2.87
N GLY A 117 -17.16 2.53 3.67
CA GLY A 117 -16.68 1.25 3.14
C GLY A 117 -15.26 1.31 2.56
N TYR A 118 -14.44 2.25 3.01
CA TYR A 118 -13.04 2.32 2.58
C TYR A 118 -12.25 1.13 3.14
N ILE A 119 -11.70 0.31 2.24
CA ILE A 119 -10.92 -0.88 2.58
C ILE A 119 -9.46 -0.66 2.17
N CYS A 120 -8.56 -0.77 3.14
CA CYS A 120 -7.12 -0.69 2.93
C CYS A 120 -6.41 -1.50 4.02
N HIS A 121 -5.34 -2.20 3.66
CA HIS A 121 -4.58 -3.01 4.60
C HIS A 121 -4.10 -2.18 5.80
N GLY A 122 -4.29 -2.67 7.02
CA GLY A 122 -3.87 -1.95 8.22
C GLY A 122 -4.80 -0.82 8.66
N PHE A 123 -5.89 -0.56 7.93
CA PHE A 123 -6.93 0.40 8.32
C PHE A 123 -8.12 -0.31 8.94
N GLU A 124 -8.78 0.36 9.87
CA GLU A 124 -10.03 -0.13 10.46
C GLU A 124 -11.16 -0.02 9.44
N ASN A 125 -11.83 -1.13 9.16
CA ASN A 125 -12.99 -1.16 8.30
C ASN A 125 -14.19 -0.59 9.07
N SER A 126 -14.82 0.45 8.53
CA SER A 126 -15.96 1.16 9.17
C SER A 126 -17.16 0.25 9.46
N ASP A 127 -17.33 -0.81 8.67
CA ASP A 127 -18.51 -1.66 8.70
C ASP A 127 -18.35 -2.80 9.70
N THR A 128 -17.11 -3.22 9.98
CA THR A 128 -16.80 -4.33 10.90
C THR A 128 -16.10 -3.88 12.19
N GLY A 129 -15.49 -2.70 12.22
CA GLY A 129 -14.65 -2.22 13.32
C GLY A 129 -13.32 -2.97 13.48
N VAL A 130 -12.98 -3.85 12.52
CA VAL A 130 -11.76 -4.67 12.56
C VAL A 130 -10.74 -4.13 11.57
N ILE A 131 -9.45 -4.27 11.89
CA ILE A 131 -8.36 -3.93 10.97
C ILE A 131 -8.39 -4.87 9.77
N HIS A 132 -8.48 -4.32 8.56
CA HIS A 132 -8.42 -5.10 7.33
C HIS A 132 -7.02 -5.67 7.10
N GLN A 133 -6.97 -6.94 6.72
CA GLN A 133 -5.75 -7.70 6.42
C GLN A 133 -5.92 -8.34 5.03
N GLN A 134 -4.83 -8.33 4.25
CA GLN A 134 -4.73 -8.94 2.93
C GLN A 134 -3.84 -10.20 2.98
#